data_AF-A0A494SR96-F1
#
_entry.id   AF-A0A494SR96-F1
#
_cell.length_a   1.000
_cell.length_b   1.000
_cell.length_c   1.000
_cell.angle_alpha   90.00
_cell.angle_beta   90.00
_cell.angle_gamma   90.00
#
_symmetry.space_group_name_H-M   'P 1'
#
loop_
_entity.id
_entity.type
_entity.pdbx_description
1 polymer ?
#
loop_
_entity_poly.entity_id
_entity_poly.type
_entity_poly.pdbx_seq_one_letter_code
_entity_poly.pdbx_strand_id
1 'polypeptide(L)'
;MNTTEVTEAENGKQQHIFRTANRLWRRAGVRGADRRDLLDELAAELDGARQDGHSVTTVLGENSGQMLRQWADERDLSGRAFRLAVVVPAAVLGVAAGLAVVLFAVFAAFANRPTADFGPFVLPMYASAGLLAYLCALLSVWVVLRGDPNVSSTIRWLAVLLPVGAMVSTGTGVGIAWWRSFNTSSTVFAVVIASVVLVLGSTVAVARYRAVAGARDLSEAALSPA
;
A
#
# COMPACT_ATOMS: atom_id res chain seq x y z
N MET A 1 -22.40 47.27 -16.46
CA MET A 1 -22.36 46.05 -15.63
C MET A 1 -21.08 45.31 -16.03
N ASN A 2 -20.09 45.32 -15.14
CA ASN A 2 -18.65 45.25 -15.46
C ASN A 2 -18.19 43.86 -15.91
N THR A 3 -17.64 43.77 -17.12
CA THR A 3 -16.97 42.58 -17.64
C THR A 3 -15.77 42.16 -16.77
N THR A 4 -15.10 43.13 -16.14
CA THR A 4 -13.94 42.93 -15.25
C THR A 4 -14.30 42.19 -13.95
N GLU A 5 -15.44 42.51 -13.33
CA GLU A 5 -15.89 41.86 -12.08
C GLU A 5 -16.25 40.39 -12.29
N VAL A 6 -16.80 40.05 -13.48
CA VAL A 6 -17.12 38.66 -13.85
C VAL A 6 -15.86 37.83 -14.01
N THR A 7 -14.83 38.37 -14.68
CA THR A 7 -13.53 37.68 -14.85
C THR A 7 -12.79 37.42 -13.54
N GLU A 8 -12.81 38.37 -12.58
CA GLU A 8 -12.14 38.19 -11.29
C GLU A 8 -12.82 37.11 -10.42
N ALA A 9 -14.16 37.10 -10.40
CA ALA A 9 -14.93 36.10 -9.68
C ALA A 9 -14.74 34.67 -10.25
N GLU A 10 -14.64 34.54 -11.57
CA GLU A 10 -14.35 33.24 -12.23
C GLU A 10 -12.92 32.77 -11.94
N ASN A 11 -11.93 33.65 -12.04
CA ASN A 11 -10.54 33.31 -11.74
C ASN A 11 -10.37 32.85 -10.28
N GLY A 12 -11.08 33.48 -9.34
CA GLY A 12 -11.10 33.05 -7.94
C GLY A 12 -11.66 31.64 -7.74
N LYS A 13 -12.74 31.29 -8.43
CA LYS A 13 -13.34 29.93 -8.41
C LYS A 13 -12.40 28.89 -9.00
N GLN A 14 -11.76 29.19 -10.12
CA GLN A 14 -10.83 28.29 -10.80
C GLN A 14 -9.60 27.99 -9.91
N GLN A 15 -9.01 29.01 -9.28
CA GLN A 15 -7.93 28.81 -8.32
C GLN A 15 -8.36 27.96 -7.12
N HIS A 16 -9.58 28.16 -6.61
CA HIS A 16 -10.11 27.34 -5.52
C HIS A 16 -10.22 25.86 -5.94
N ILE A 17 -10.65 25.59 -7.16
CA ILE A 17 -10.74 24.24 -7.72
C ILE A 17 -9.36 23.60 -7.86
N PHE A 18 -8.38 24.28 -8.44
CA PHE A 18 -7.01 23.74 -8.54
C PHE A 18 -6.40 23.42 -7.17
N ARG A 19 -6.59 24.29 -6.18
CA ARG A 19 -6.15 24.03 -4.80
C ARG A 19 -6.86 22.81 -4.21
N THR A 20 -8.16 22.66 -4.46
CA THR A 20 -8.97 21.54 -3.99
C THR A 20 -8.55 20.23 -4.66
N ALA A 21 -8.39 20.23 -5.97
CA ALA A 21 -7.91 19.11 -6.78
C ALA A 21 -6.52 18.65 -6.33
N ASN A 22 -5.56 19.57 -6.23
CA ASN A 22 -4.20 19.26 -5.77
C ASN A 22 -4.20 18.66 -4.35
N ARG A 23 -5.03 19.21 -3.44
CA ARG A 23 -5.17 18.66 -2.09
C ARG A 23 -5.79 17.27 -2.08
N LEU A 24 -6.79 17.03 -2.93
CA LEU A 24 -7.45 15.73 -3.10
C LEU A 24 -6.48 14.69 -3.66
N TRP A 25 -5.80 14.97 -4.77
CA TRP A 25 -4.85 14.06 -5.40
C TRP A 25 -3.62 13.79 -4.55
N ARG A 26 -3.13 14.79 -3.81
CA ARG A 26 -2.08 14.57 -2.81
C ARG A 26 -2.52 13.62 -1.71
N ARG A 27 -3.78 13.74 -1.24
CA ARG A 27 -4.36 12.81 -0.25
C ARG A 27 -4.62 11.42 -0.85
N ALA A 28 -4.93 11.34 -2.14
CA ALA A 28 -5.13 10.08 -2.86
C ALA A 28 -3.81 9.36 -3.21
N GLY A 29 -2.65 10.01 -2.99
CA GLY A 29 -1.33 9.41 -3.20
C GLY A 29 -0.81 9.51 -4.63
N VAL A 30 -1.36 10.40 -5.46
CA VAL A 30 -0.88 10.68 -6.81
C VAL A 30 0.51 11.34 -6.74
N ARG A 31 1.48 10.92 -7.59
CA ARG A 31 2.85 11.46 -7.55
C ARG A 31 2.91 12.91 -7.99
N GLY A 32 3.98 13.63 -7.61
CA GLY A 32 4.12 15.05 -7.94
C GLY A 32 4.29 15.38 -9.43
N ALA A 33 4.79 14.46 -10.25
CA ALA A 33 4.79 14.60 -11.71
C ALA A 33 3.37 14.41 -12.26
N ASP A 34 2.75 13.27 -11.99
CA ASP A 34 1.38 12.94 -12.41
C ASP A 34 0.33 13.96 -11.93
N ARG A 35 0.49 14.56 -10.74
CA ARG A 35 -0.37 15.65 -10.26
C ARG A 35 -0.24 16.92 -11.10
N ARG A 36 0.95 17.23 -11.63
CA ARG A 36 1.14 18.39 -12.51
C ARG A 36 0.44 18.13 -13.83
N ASP A 37 0.64 16.95 -14.40
CA ASP A 37 -0.03 16.53 -15.65
C ASP A 37 -1.57 16.58 -15.51
N LEU A 38 -2.12 16.09 -14.39
CA LEU A 38 -3.56 16.18 -14.10
C LEU A 38 -4.06 17.63 -13.88
N LEU A 39 -3.22 18.51 -13.33
CA LEU A 39 -3.58 19.92 -13.17
C LEU A 39 -3.55 20.66 -14.51
N ASP A 40 -2.58 20.34 -15.37
CA ASP A 40 -2.45 20.92 -16.71
C ASP A 40 -3.63 20.50 -17.59
N GLU A 41 -4.08 19.25 -17.46
CA GLU A 41 -5.27 18.78 -18.18
C GLU A 41 -6.57 19.38 -17.63
N LEU A 42 -6.73 19.45 -16.31
CA LEU A 42 -7.86 20.16 -15.70
C LEU A 42 -7.89 21.63 -16.14
N ALA A 43 -6.74 22.26 -16.33
CA ALA A 43 -6.66 23.61 -16.88
C ALA A 43 -7.14 23.65 -18.33
N ALA A 44 -6.64 22.74 -19.17
CA ALA A 44 -7.04 22.66 -20.57
C ALA A 44 -8.56 22.42 -20.75
N GLU A 45 -9.15 21.55 -19.92
CA GLU A 45 -10.57 21.20 -20.01
C GLU A 45 -11.48 22.34 -19.53
N LEU A 46 -11.07 23.06 -18.48
CA LEU A 46 -11.78 24.26 -18.01
C LEU A 46 -11.65 25.43 -18.99
N ASP A 47 -10.48 25.60 -19.62
CA ASP A 47 -10.27 26.63 -20.63
C ASP A 47 -11.08 26.32 -21.91
N GLY A 48 -11.15 25.06 -22.32
CA GLY A 48 -12.01 24.61 -23.42
C GLY A 48 -13.49 24.88 -23.15
N ALA A 49 -13.98 24.47 -21.97
CA ALA A 49 -15.36 24.72 -21.58
C ALA A 49 -15.71 26.21 -21.52
N ARG A 50 -14.75 27.06 -21.11
CA ARG A 50 -14.93 28.51 -21.11
C ARG A 50 -15.05 29.07 -22.51
N GLN A 51 -14.25 28.59 -23.46
CA GLN A 51 -14.34 28.99 -24.86
C GLN A 51 -15.69 28.60 -25.47
N ASP A 52 -16.25 27.48 -25.04
CA ASP A 52 -17.58 26.99 -25.44
C ASP A 52 -18.74 27.67 -24.68
N GLY A 53 -18.43 28.59 -23.75
CA GLY A 53 -19.44 29.29 -22.94
C GLY A 53 -20.10 28.44 -21.86
N HIS A 54 -19.52 27.27 -21.54
CA HIS A 54 -20.00 26.37 -20.50
C HIS A 54 -19.45 26.74 -19.11
N SER A 55 -20.27 26.48 -18.10
CA SER A 55 -19.89 26.75 -16.71
C SER A 55 -18.97 25.64 -16.18
N VAL A 56 -18.15 25.99 -15.19
CA VAL A 56 -17.26 25.03 -14.50
C VAL A 56 -18.03 23.85 -13.86
N THR A 57 -19.25 24.09 -13.41
CA THR A 57 -20.15 23.05 -12.88
C THR A 57 -20.68 22.09 -13.96
N THR A 58 -20.65 22.50 -15.22
CA THR A 58 -20.99 21.64 -16.36
C THR A 58 -19.89 20.60 -16.61
N VAL A 59 -18.62 20.98 -16.43
CA VAL A 59 -17.45 20.09 -16.61
C VAL A 59 -17.27 19.16 -15.41
N LEU A 60 -17.31 19.71 -14.19
CA LEU A 60 -16.99 18.96 -12.97
C LEU A 60 -18.21 18.28 -12.31
N GLY A 61 -19.41 18.60 -12.77
CA GLY A 61 -20.66 18.22 -12.12
C GLY A 61 -20.88 18.91 -10.77
N GLU A 62 -22.03 18.65 -10.14
CA GLU A 62 -22.36 19.16 -8.80
C GLU A 62 -21.41 18.63 -7.72
N ASN A 63 -20.81 17.46 -7.94
CA ASN A 63 -19.85 16.83 -7.03
C ASN A 63 -18.43 16.83 -7.62
N SER A 64 -17.88 18.02 -7.85
CA SER A 64 -16.50 18.23 -8.33
C SER A 64 -15.44 17.40 -7.59
N GLY A 65 -15.57 17.21 -6.28
CA GLY A 65 -14.63 16.39 -5.50
C GLY A 65 -14.67 14.89 -5.81
N GLN A 66 -15.82 14.37 -6.24
CA GLN A 66 -15.99 12.96 -6.63
C GLN A 66 -15.48 12.74 -8.06
N MET A 67 -15.81 13.66 -8.97
CA MET A 67 -15.30 13.67 -10.35
C MET A 67 -13.77 13.72 -10.38
N LEU A 68 -13.15 14.63 -9.61
CA LEU A 68 -11.69 14.74 -9.54
C LEU A 68 -11.03 13.46 -8.99
N ARG A 69 -11.68 12.74 -8.07
CA ARG A 69 -11.17 11.44 -7.60
C ARG A 69 -11.30 10.38 -8.69
N GLN A 70 -12.47 10.29 -9.31
CA GLN A 70 -12.72 9.37 -10.40
C GLN A 70 -11.71 9.58 -11.53
N TRP A 71 -11.36 10.82 -11.84
CA TRP A 71 -10.40 11.13 -12.90
C TRP A 71 -8.97 10.63 -12.60
N ALA A 72 -8.54 10.71 -11.34
CA ALA A 72 -7.28 10.13 -10.91
C ALA A 72 -7.33 8.59 -10.82
N ASP A 73 -8.51 8.03 -10.53
CA ASP A 73 -8.74 6.58 -10.46
C ASP A 73 -8.80 5.95 -11.87
N GLU A 74 -9.47 6.58 -12.84
CA GLU A 74 -9.56 6.15 -14.25
C GLU A 74 -8.19 6.05 -14.90
N ARG A 75 -7.26 6.91 -14.48
CA ARG A 75 -5.88 6.93 -14.96
C ARG A 75 -4.96 5.94 -14.24
N ASP A 76 -5.47 5.21 -13.25
CA ASP A 76 -4.70 4.31 -12.37
C ASP A 76 -3.55 5.05 -11.64
N LEU A 77 -3.67 6.38 -11.50
CA LEU A 77 -2.66 7.27 -10.90
C LEU A 77 -2.85 7.40 -9.39
N SER A 78 -4.03 7.02 -8.88
CA SER A 78 -4.29 6.96 -7.45
C SER A 78 -3.71 5.67 -6.84
N GLY A 79 -3.00 5.82 -5.72
CA GLY A 79 -2.77 4.72 -4.79
C GLY A 79 -1.82 3.56 -5.17
N ARG A 80 -1.36 3.34 -6.41
CA ARG A 80 -0.57 2.11 -6.70
C ARG A 80 0.85 2.14 -6.12
N ALA A 81 1.62 3.21 -6.33
CA ALA A 81 3.01 3.30 -5.89
C ALA A 81 3.16 3.73 -4.41
N PHE A 82 2.34 4.68 -3.95
CA PHE A 82 2.40 5.16 -2.57
C PHE A 82 1.89 4.11 -1.58
N ARG A 83 0.93 3.25 -1.96
CA ARG A 83 0.40 2.22 -1.05
C ARG A 83 1.36 1.04 -0.90
N LEU A 84 2.13 0.65 -1.91
CA LEU A 84 3.21 -0.34 -1.73
C LEU A 84 4.25 0.12 -0.71
N ALA A 85 4.66 1.40 -0.80
CA ALA A 85 5.64 1.99 0.10
C ALA A 85 5.17 2.07 1.56
N VAL A 86 3.85 2.01 1.84
CA VAL A 86 3.31 2.01 3.21
C VAL A 86 2.90 0.59 3.65
N VAL A 87 2.33 -0.21 2.75
CA VAL A 87 1.83 -1.56 3.05
C VAL A 87 2.97 -2.53 3.34
N VAL A 88 4.08 -2.47 2.60
CA VAL A 88 5.24 -3.35 2.84
C VAL A 88 5.86 -3.10 4.22
N PRO A 89 6.22 -1.86 4.61
CA PRO A 89 6.71 -1.59 5.96
C PRO A 89 5.68 -1.93 7.04
N ALA A 90 4.39 -1.65 6.82
CA ALA A 90 3.35 -1.98 7.79
C ALA A 90 3.22 -3.49 8.02
N ALA A 91 3.27 -4.30 6.95
CA ALA A 91 3.27 -5.76 7.06
C ALA A 91 4.52 -6.26 7.79
N VAL A 92 5.71 -5.75 7.45
CA VAL A 92 6.97 -6.12 8.10
C VAL A 92 6.97 -5.75 9.58
N LEU A 93 6.48 -4.56 9.94
CA LEU A 93 6.34 -4.14 11.33
C LEU A 93 5.33 -4.99 12.10
N GLY A 94 4.21 -5.36 11.45
CA GLY A 94 3.24 -6.28 12.03
C GLY A 94 3.84 -7.67 12.30
N VAL A 95 4.61 -8.22 11.35
CA VAL A 95 5.35 -9.49 11.55
C VAL A 95 6.34 -9.35 12.70
N ALA A 96 7.15 -8.28 12.72
CA ALA A 96 8.13 -8.03 13.77
C ALA A 96 7.47 -7.91 15.15
N ALA A 97 6.32 -7.24 15.23
CA ALA A 97 5.55 -7.10 16.46
C ALA A 97 5.03 -8.46 16.97
N GLY A 98 4.47 -9.30 16.09
CA GLY A 98 4.01 -10.63 16.51
C GLY A 98 5.13 -11.62 16.81
N LEU A 99 6.32 -11.41 16.25
CA LEU A 99 7.54 -12.17 16.58
C LEU A 99 8.35 -11.56 17.73
N ALA A 100 7.91 -10.48 18.38
CA ALA A 100 8.73 -9.71 19.31
C ALA A 100 9.37 -10.55 20.42
N VAL A 101 8.61 -11.48 21.02
CA VAL A 101 9.11 -12.39 22.07
C VAL A 101 10.22 -13.31 21.54
N VAL A 102 10.04 -13.87 20.34
CA VAL A 102 11.04 -14.73 19.70
C VAL A 102 12.28 -13.93 19.32
N LEU A 103 12.11 -12.75 18.71
CA LEU A 103 13.21 -11.86 18.35
C LEU A 103 14.00 -11.41 19.57
N PHE A 104 13.32 -11.13 20.68
CA PHE A 104 13.95 -10.80 21.96
C PHE A 104 14.75 -11.98 22.52
N ALA A 105 14.19 -13.20 22.50
CA ALA A 105 14.91 -14.38 22.95
C ALA A 105 16.18 -14.65 22.12
N VAL A 106 16.08 -14.50 20.79
CA VAL A 106 17.23 -14.64 19.89
C VAL A 106 18.28 -13.56 20.15
N PHE A 107 17.86 -12.30 20.32
CA PHE A 107 18.76 -11.21 20.68
C PHE A 107 19.47 -11.45 22.02
N ALA A 108 18.74 -11.91 23.04
CA ALA A 108 19.29 -12.26 24.33
C ALA A 108 20.35 -13.38 24.22
N ALA A 109 20.10 -14.39 23.39
CA ALA A 109 21.07 -15.46 23.10
C ALA A 109 22.37 -14.91 22.51
N PHE A 110 22.28 -14.02 21.52
CA PHE A 110 23.47 -13.35 20.94
C PHE A 110 24.20 -12.44 21.94
N ALA A 111 23.47 -11.84 22.88
CA ALA A 111 24.02 -11.01 23.94
C ALA A 111 24.57 -11.82 25.14
N ASN A 112 24.64 -13.16 25.02
CA ASN A 112 25.10 -14.07 26.07
C ASN A 112 24.31 -13.92 27.39
N ARG A 113 23.03 -13.55 27.28
CA ARG A 113 22.11 -13.43 28.42
C ARG A 113 21.48 -14.80 28.70
N PRO A 114 21.07 -15.08 29.96
CA PRO A 114 20.34 -16.30 30.26
C PRO A 114 19.04 -16.33 29.46
N THR A 115 18.90 -17.35 28.62
CA THR A 115 17.68 -17.64 27.86
C THR A 115 16.87 -18.68 28.61
N ALA A 116 15.54 -18.51 28.63
CA ALA A 116 14.66 -19.54 29.16
C ALA A 116 14.73 -20.80 28.29
N ASP A 117 14.88 -21.96 28.94
CA ASP A 117 14.74 -23.25 28.28
C ASP A 117 13.25 -23.62 28.26
N PHE A 118 12.67 -23.63 27.07
CA PHE A 118 11.25 -23.94 26.88
C PHE A 118 11.00 -25.43 26.62
N GLY A 119 12.04 -26.27 26.52
CA GLY A 119 11.93 -27.72 26.38
C GLY A 119 10.85 -28.18 25.38
N PRO A 120 9.83 -28.94 25.81
CA PRO A 120 8.74 -29.40 24.93
C PRO A 120 7.88 -28.27 24.32
N PHE A 121 7.86 -27.09 24.94
CA PHE A 121 7.03 -25.97 24.53
C PHE A 121 7.64 -25.09 23.43
N VAL A 122 8.87 -25.39 22.99
CA VAL A 122 9.56 -24.65 21.92
C VAL A 122 8.73 -24.62 20.63
N LEU A 123 8.23 -25.77 20.18
CA LEU A 123 7.43 -25.89 18.96
C LEU A 123 6.09 -25.13 19.06
N PRO A 124 5.26 -25.35 20.10
CA PRO A 124 4.05 -24.55 20.32
C PRO A 124 4.31 -23.04 20.42
N MET A 125 5.40 -22.62 21.07
CA MET A 125 5.80 -21.22 21.16
C MET A 125 6.11 -20.63 19.78
N TYR A 126 6.89 -21.31 18.94
CA TYR A 126 7.15 -20.84 17.57
C TYR A 126 5.87 -20.82 16.71
N ALA A 127 5.01 -21.82 16.82
CA ALA A 127 3.75 -21.88 16.08
C ALA A 127 2.81 -20.73 16.47
N SER A 128 2.65 -20.47 17.77
CA SER A 128 1.84 -19.36 18.29
C SER A 128 2.42 -17.99 17.93
N ALA A 129 3.74 -17.81 18.00
CA ALA A 129 4.41 -16.59 17.55
C ALA A 129 4.21 -16.35 16.05
N GLY A 130 4.31 -17.41 15.23
CA GLY A 130 4.02 -17.34 13.79
C GLY A 130 2.58 -16.93 13.50
N LEU A 131 1.61 -17.50 14.23
CA LEU A 131 0.20 -17.11 14.13
C LEU A 131 -0.03 -15.65 14.55
N LEU A 132 0.59 -15.21 15.64
CA LEU A 132 0.49 -13.83 16.11
C LEU A 132 1.09 -12.86 15.09
N ALA A 133 2.25 -13.19 14.52
CA ALA A 133 2.90 -12.42 13.45
C ALA A 133 2.01 -12.31 12.21
N TYR A 134 1.37 -13.41 11.82
CA TYR A 134 0.39 -13.42 10.72
C TYR A 134 -0.78 -12.46 11.00
N LEU A 135 -1.40 -12.54 12.18
CA LEU A 135 -2.53 -11.68 12.55
C LEU A 135 -2.12 -10.20 12.66
N CYS A 136 -0.98 -9.91 13.29
CA CYS A 136 -0.46 -8.55 13.42
C CYS A 136 -0.10 -7.95 12.04
N ALA A 137 0.42 -8.75 11.11
CA ALA A 137 0.67 -8.31 9.74
C ALA A 137 -0.63 -7.91 9.02
N LEU A 138 -1.66 -8.76 9.09
CA LEU A 138 -2.97 -8.47 8.50
C LEU A 138 -3.61 -7.22 9.13
N LEU A 139 -3.55 -7.11 10.45
CA LEU A 139 -4.13 -5.98 11.17
C LEU A 139 -3.40 -4.67 10.85
N SER A 140 -2.07 -4.69 10.77
CA SER A 140 -1.27 -3.51 10.40
C SER A 140 -1.60 -3.03 8.99
N VAL A 141 -1.73 -3.96 8.04
CA VAL A 141 -2.13 -3.63 6.66
C VAL A 141 -3.57 -3.12 6.61
N TRP A 142 -4.49 -3.73 7.36
CA TRP A 142 -5.88 -3.26 7.44
C TRP A 142 -5.98 -1.84 8.00
N VAL A 143 -5.25 -1.52 9.08
CA VAL A 143 -5.23 -0.18 9.67
C VAL A 143 -4.74 0.86 8.66
N VAL A 144 -3.66 0.54 7.94
CA VAL A 144 -3.10 1.42 6.89
C VAL A 144 -4.07 1.62 5.72
N LEU A 145 -4.82 0.58 5.36
CA LEU A 145 -5.74 0.59 4.23
C LEU A 145 -7.20 0.87 4.61
N ARG A 146 -7.50 1.28 5.85
CA ARG A 146 -8.88 1.41 6.35
C ARG A 146 -9.74 2.43 5.57
N GLY A 147 -9.12 3.32 4.80
CA GLY A 147 -9.78 4.27 3.89
C GLY A 147 -9.74 3.89 2.40
N ASP A 148 -9.27 2.68 2.06
CA ASP A 148 -9.14 2.19 0.70
C ASP A 148 -10.38 1.37 0.27
N PRO A 149 -11.05 1.69 -0.86
CA PRO A 149 -12.13 0.86 -1.38
C PRO A 149 -11.71 -0.59 -1.67
N ASN A 150 -10.42 -0.85 -1.91
CA ASN A 150 -9.89 -2.18 -2.21
C ASN A 150 -9.32 -2.93 -0.98
N VAL A 151 -9.65 -2.51 0.25
CA VAL A 151 -9.09 -3.11 1.47
C VAL A 151 -9.45 -4.59 1.63
N SER A 152 -10.69 -4.97 1.32
CA SER A 152 -11.20 -6.34 1.46
C SER A 152 -10.50 -7.31 0.49
N SER A 153 -10.35 -6.90 -0.77
CA SER A 153 -9.61 -7.67 -1.80
C SER A 153 -8.14 -7.82 -1.43
N THR A 154 -7.51 -6.75 -0.95
CA THR A 154 -6.09 -6.78 -0.56
C THR A 154 -5.84 -7.72 0.62
N ILE A 155 -6.69 -7.68 1.65
CA ILE A 155 -6.56 -8.56 2.82
C ILE A 155 -6.82 -10.01 2.44
N ARG A 156 -7.79 -10.28 1.57
CA ARG A 156 -8.07 -11.64 1.10
C ARG A 156 -6.88 -12.24 0.35
N TRP A 157 -6.29 -11.49 -0.59
CA TRP A 157 -5.09 -11.94 -1.32
C TRP A 157 -3.88 -12.06 -0.39
N LEU A 158 -3.71 -11.12 0.53
CA LEU A 158 -2.63 -11.17 1.51
C LEU A 158 -2.77 -12.38 2.43
N ALA A 159 -3.98 -12.69 2.91
CA ALA A 159 -4.24 -13.86 3.76
C ALA A 159 -3.87 -15.19 3.09
N VAL A 160 -4.02 -15.29 1.76
CA VAL A 160 -3.65 -16.49 0.99
C VAL A 160 -2.15 -16.54 0.67
N LEU A 161 -1.55 -15.39 0.31
CA LEU A 161 -0.16 -15.33 -0.12
C LEU A 161 0.83 -15.32 1.04
N LEU A 162 0.47 -14.74 2.19
CA LEU A 162 1.36 -14.58 3.33
C LEU A 162 1.83 -15.92 3.94
N PRO A 163 0.99 -16.96 4.07
CA PRO A 163 1.43 -18.30 4.45
C PRO A 163 2.43 -18.92 3.46
N VAL A 164 2.20 -18.72 2.15
CA VAL A 164 3.11 -19.20 1.10
C VAL A 164 4.46 -18.47 1.20
N GLY A 165 4.43 -17.15 1.34
CA GLY A 165 5.63 -16.34 1.57
C GLY A 165 6.39 -16.76 2.83
N ALA A 166 5.67 -17.09 3.91
CA ALA A 166 6.26 -17.60 5.15
C ALA A 166 6.95 -18.97 4.95
N MET A 167 6.35 -19.87 4.17
CA MET A 167 6.98 -21.16 3.83
C MET A 167 8.25 -20.96 2.99
N VAL A 168 8.20 -20.12 1.95
CA VAL A 168 9.36 -19.79 1.11
C VAL A 168 10.46 -19.13 1.94
N SER A 169 10.09 -18.22 2.84
CA SER A 169 11.01 -17.53 3.73
C SER A 169 11.70 -18.49 4.70
N THR A 170 10.94 -19.42 5.29
CA THR A 170 11.50 -20.48 6.16
C THR A 170 12.48 -21.35 5.38
N GLY A 171 12.11 -21.81 4.19
CA GLY A 171 12.99 -22.59 3.32
C GLY A 171 14.26 -21.85 2.93
N THR A 172 14.15 -20.54 2.64
CA THR A 172 15.29 -19.68 2.33
C THR A 172 16.24 -19.57 3.52
N GLY A 173 15.71 -19.35 4.72
CA GLY A 173 16.51 -19.30 5.95
C GLY A 173 17.24 -20.62 6.23
N VAL A 174 16.52 -21.75 6.10
CA VAL A 174 17.10 -23.10 6.27
C VAL A 174 18.18 -23.37 5.22
N GLY A 175 17.94 -23.00 3.96
CA GLY A 175 18.91 -23.16 2.88
C GLY A 175 20.20 -22.35 3.11
N ILE A 176 20.08 -21.09 3.52
CA ILE A 176 21.25 -20.24 3.85
C ILE A 176 22.02 -20.82 5.04
N ALA A 177 21.31 -21.26 6.09
CA ALA A 177 21.93 -21.87 7.26
C ALA A 177 22.66 -23.17 6.90
N TRP A 178 22.04 -24.03 6.11
CA TRP A 178 22.65 -25.27 5.64
C TRP A 178 23.92 -25.01 4.81
N TRP A 179 23.87 -24.04 3.88
CA TRP A 179 25.01 -23.67 3.06
C TRP A 179 26.18 -23.09 3.88
N ARG A 180 25.90 -22.49 5.03
CA ARG A 180 26.90 -21.98 5.98
C ARG A 180 27.24 -22.96 7.10
N SER A 181 26.91 -24.25 6.93
CA SER A 181 27.18 -25.31 7.92
C SER A 181 26.62 -25.01 9.32
N PHE A 182 25.46 -24.34 9.38
CA PHE A 182 24.81 -23.90 10.61
C PHE A 182 25.64 -22.95 11.48
N ASN A 183 26.57 -22.20 10.87
CA ASN A 183 27.31 -21.16 11.58
C ASN A 183 26.37 -20.02 11.99
N THR A 184 25.99 -20.00 13.26
CA THR A 184 25.13 -18.99 13.92
C THR A 184 25.91 -17.74 14.33
N SER A 185 26.77 -17.24 13.44
CA SER A 185 27.36 -15.92 13.60
C SER A 185 26.29 -14.84 13.44
N SER A 186 26.41 -13.73 14.18
CA SER A 186 25.52 -12.56 14.08
C SER A 186 25.45 -12.02 12.64
N THR A 187 26.54 -12.11 11.88
CA THR A 187 26.58 -11.72 10.46
C THR A 187 25.70 -12.62 9.59
N VAL A 188 25.74 -13.94 9.80
CA VAL A 188 24.90 -14.89 9.03
C VAL A 188 23.43 -14.66 9.37
N PHE A 189 23.12 -14.41 10.64
CA PHE A 189 21.77 -14.12 11.10
C PHE A 189 21.20 -12.83 10.48
N ALA A 190 22.00 -11.77 10.38
CA ALA A 190 21.60 -10.53 9.71
C ALA A 190 21.26 -10.74 8.22
N VAL A 191 22.05 -11.57 7.51
CA VAL A 191 21.80 -11.93 6.11
C VAL A 191 20.48 -12.72 5.97
N VAL A 192 20.20 -13.64 6.89
CA VAL A 192 18.94 -14.39 6.91
C VAL A 192 17.76 -13.44 7.12
N ILE A 193 17.82 -12.52 8.10
CA ILE A 193 16.76 -11.52 8.33
C ILE A 193 16.53 -10.68 7.08
N ALA A 194 17.59 -10.15 6.46
CA ALA A 194 17.47 -9.35 5.25
C ALA A 194 16.78 -10.13 4.12
N SER A 195 17.15 -11.41 3.95
CA SER A 195 16.53 -12.29 2.94
C SER A 195 15.05 -12.53 3.24
N VAL A 196 14.69 -12.80 4.50
CA VAL A 196 13.29 -12.95 4.96
C VAL A 196 12.47 -11.70 4.67
N VAL A 197 12.99 -10.51 5.00
CA VAL A 197 12.33 -9.23 4.75
C VAL A 197 12.11 -9.01 3.25
N LEU A 198 13.08 -9.36 2.39
CA LEU A 198 12.94 -9.27 0.94
C LEU A 198 11.86 -10.22 0.41
N VAL A 199 11.82 -11.46 0.88
CA VAL A 199 10.80 -12.45 0.47
C VAL A 199 9.41 -12.01 0.89
N LEU A 200 9.25 -11.57 2.14
CA LEU A 200 7.98 -11.07 2.66
C LEU A 200 7.54 -9.80 1.93
N GLY A 201 8.45 -8.85 1.74
CA GLY A 201 8.18 -7.61 1.00
C GLY A 201 7.75 -7.89 -0.44
N SER A 202 8.41 -8.83 -1.12
CA SER A 202 8.03 -9.27 -2.47
C SER A 202 6.65 -9.94 -2.48
N THR A 203 6.35 -10.78 -1.48
CA THR A 203 5.05 -11.46 -1.35
C THR A 203 3.91 -10.44 -1.18
N VAL A 204 4.11 -9.46 -0.30
CA VAL A 204 3.15 -8.36 -0.07
C VAL A 204 2.97 -7.52 -1.35
N ALA A 205 4.06 -7.25 -2.07
CA ALA A 205 4.00 -6.50 -3.32
C ALA A 205 3.20 -7.24 -4.40
N VAL A 206 3.41 -8.54 -4.55
CA VAL A 206 2.65 -9.40 -5.48
C VAL A 206 1.18 -9.48 -5.07
N ALA A 207 0.88 -9.65 -3.78
CA ALA A 207 -0.50 -9.69 -3.29
C ALA A 207 -1.25 -8.40 -3.63
N ARG A 208 -0.61 -7.24 -3.41
CA ARG A 208 -1.20 -5.95 -3.75
C ARG A 208 -1.36 -5.77 -5.26
N TYR A 209 -0.38 -6.18 -6.06
CA TYR A 209 -0.47 -6.12 -7.52
C TYR A 209 -1.67 -6.94 -8.04
N ARG A 210 -1.85 -8.17 -7.54
CA ARG A 210 -2.97 -9.05 -7.94
C ARG A 210 -4.33 -8.52 -7.48
N ALA A 211 -4.42 -7.94 -6.28
CA ALA A 211 -5.65 -7.34 -5.78
C ALA A 211 -6.11 -6.16 -6.64
N VAL A 212 -5.18 -5.38 -7.20
CA VAL A 212 -5.48 -4.26 -8.11
C VAL A 212 -5.81 -4.75 -9.51
N ALA A 213 -5.06 -5.72 -10.05
CA ALA A 213 -5.31 -6.28 -11.37
C ALA A 213 -6.70 -6.93 -11.48
N GLY A 214 -7.10 -7.75 -10.50
CA GLY A 214 -8.41 -8.42 -10.54
C GLY A 214 -9.62 -7.50 -10.40
N ALA A 215 -9.45 -6.31 -9.82
CA ALA A 215 -10.52 -5.30 -9.77
C ALA A 215 -10.79 -4.68 -11.15
N ARG A 216 -9.75 -4.57 -11.99
CA ARG A 216 -9.84 -4.05 -13.36
C ARG A 216 -10.60 -5.01 -14.27
N ASP A 217 -10.28 -6.30 -14.21
CA ASP A 217 -10.89 -7.34 -15.05
C ASP A 217 -12.41 -7.46 -14.80
N LEU A 218 -12.85 -7.31 -13.55
CA LEU A 218 -14.27 -7.34 -13.18
C LEU A 218 -15.03 -6.10 -13.67
N SER A 219 -14.37 -4.94 -13.74
CA SER A 219 -14.97 -3.72 -14.28
C SER A 219 -15.10 -3.78 -15.80
N GLU A 220 -14.10 -4.30 -16.51
CA GLU A 220 -14.16 -4.50 -17.96
C GLU A 220 -15.23 -5.53 -18.35
N ALA A 221 -15.37 -6.63 -17.59
CA ALA A 221 -16.41 -7.62 -17.82
C ALA A 221 -17.84 -7.09 -17.57
N ALA A 222 -18.01 -6.15 -16.64
CA ALA A 222 -19.32 -5.53 -16.36
C ALA A 222 -19.75 -4.49 -17.41
N LEU A 223 -18.79 -3.93 -18.17
CA LEU A 223 -19.02 -2.89 -19.18
C LEU A 223 -19.16 -3.44 -20.61
N SER A 224 -18.94 -4.73 -20.82
CA SER A 224 -19.19 -5.40 -22.10
C SER A 224 -20.57 -6.07 -22.07
N PRO A 225 -21.66 -5.43 -22.53
CA PRO A 225 -22.93 -6.13 -22.70
C PRO A 225 -22.75 -7.21 -23.77
N ALA A 226 -23.23 -8.41 -23.44
CA ALA A 226 -23.34 -9.54 -24.37
C ALA A 226 -24.37 -9.27 -25.47
#